data_AF-A0A496PNM3-F1
#
_entry.id   AF-A0A496PNM3-F1
#
_cell.length_a   1.000
_cell.length_b   1.000
_cell.length_c   1.000
_cell.angle_alpha   90.00
_cell.angle_beta   90.00
_cell.angle_gamma   90.00
#
_symmetry.space_group_name_H-M   'P 1'
#
loop_
_entity.id
_entity.type
_entity.pdbx_description
1 polymer ?
#
loop_
_entity_poly.entity_id
_entity_poly.type
_entity_poly.pdbx_seq_one_letter_code
_entity_poly.pdbx_strand_id
1 'polypeptide(L)'
;NNSTLTAIGNDYHFEVIFQRQIEALANPGDIIIGISTSGRSKNVLLALQEARKIGCVTFALLGGDGGDIAAIVNYPIIVDTQETPRIQEAHITIIHILCELIEGQMLTSESGK
;
A
#
# COMPACT_ATOMS: atom_id res chain seq x y z
N ASN A 1 1.66 -15.08 -8.60
CA ASN A 1 3.02 -14.53 -8.81
C ASN A 1 3.89 -14.81 -7.57
N ASN A 2 4.23 -16.08 -7.30
CA ASN A 2 4.96 -16.48 -6.08
C ASN A 2 6.44 -16.82 -6.34
N SER A 3 6.79 -17.07 -7.61
CA SER A 3 8.15 -17.40 -8.07
C SER A 3 9.09 -16.19 -8.10
N THR A 4 8.57 -14.98 -8.31
CA THR A 4 9.35 -13.75 -8.23
C THR A 4 9.78 -13.43 -6.78
N LEU A 5 8.97 -13.84 -5.80
CA LEU A 5 9.25 -13.60 -4.37
C LEU A 5 10.45 -14.41 -3.87
N THR A 6 10.63 -15.64 -4.36
CA THR A 6 11.69 -16.56 -3.92
C THR A 6 13.00 -16.37 -4.68
N ALA A 7 12.95 -15.99 -5.97
CA ALA A 7 14.16 -15.77 -6.78
C ALA A 7 14.99 -14.56 -6.34
N ILE A 8 14.39 -13.65 -5.58
CA ILE A 8 14.93 -12.35 -5.15
C ILE A 8 15.26 -12.40 -3.64
N GLY A 9 15.51 -13.59 -3.07
CA GLY A 9 15.71 -13.77 -1.63
C GLY A 9 17.17 -14.09 -1.24
N ASN A 10 18.06 -13.10 -1.27
CA ASN A 10 19.32 -13.15 -0.53
C ASN A 10 19.51 -11.77 0.13
N ASP A 11 18.92 -11.65 1.33
CA ASP A 11 18.81 -10.55 2.32
C ASP A 11 18.80 -9.07 1.87
N TYR A 12 19.66 -8.64 0.96
CA TYR A 12 19.62 -7.28 0.36
C TYR A 12 18.43 -7.04 -0.56
N HIS A 13 17.86 -8.11 -1.10
CA HIS A 13 16.87 -8.02 -2.16
C HIS A 13 15.42 -7.94 -1.65
N PHE A 14 15.15 -8.37 -0.41
CA PHE A 14 13.80 -8.30 0.16
C PHE A 14 13.38 -6.87 0.50
N GLU A 15 14.32 -6.03 0.94
CA GLU A 15 14.05 -4.60 1.21
C GLU A 15 13.66 -3.85 -0.08
N VAL A 16 14.17 -4.23 -1.24
CA VAL A 16 13.88 -3.52 -2.51
C VAL A 16 12.87 -4.24 -3.41
N ILE A 17 12.28 -5.35 -2.95
CA ILE A 17 11.47 -6.24 -3.79
C ILE A 17 10.23 -5.55 -4.38
N PHE A 18 9.58 -4.71 -3.59
CA PHE A 18 8.42 -3.94 -4.04
C PHE A 18 8.86 -2.70 -4.81
N GLN A 19 9.96 -2.05 -4.40
CA GLN A 19 10.51 -0.91 -5.13
C GLN A 19 10.76 -1.25 -6.61
N ARG A 20 11.43 -2.37 -6.90
CA ARG A 20 11.71 -2.77 -8.29
C ARG A 20 10.44 -3.06 -9.10
N GLN A 21 9.36 -3.52 -8.45
CA GLN A 21 8.07 -3.70 -9.11
C GLN A 21 7.42 -2.35 -9.45
N ILE A 22 7.51 -1.38 -8.53
CA ILE A 22 7.03 -0.01 -8.76
C ILE A 22 7.80 0.64 -9.91
N GLU A 23 9.14 0.57 -9.91
CA GLU A 23 9.99 1.11 -11.01
C GLU A 23 9.63 0.53 -12.37
N ALA A 24 9.28 -0.75 -12.42
CA ALA A 24 9.02 -1.44 -13.68
C ALA A 24 7.58 -1.28 -14.20
N LEU A 25 6.60 -1.06 -13.33
CA LEU A 25 5.17 -1.17 -13.67
C LEU A 25 4.39 0.13 -13.50
N ALA A 26 4.80 1.01 -12.58
CA ALA A 26 4.00 2.17 -12.22
C ALA A 26 4.20 3.33 -13.20
N ASN A 27 3.11 4.04 -13.48
CA ASN A 27 3.08 5.27 -14.27
C ASN A 27 2.66 6.47 -13.40
N PRO A 28 3.02 7.70 -13.81
CA PRO A 28 2.50 8.90 -13.16
C PRO A 28 0.96 8.89 -13.13
N GLY A 29 0.38 9.20 -11.97
CA GLY A 29 -1.06 9.16 -11.75
C GLY A 29 -1.62 7.82 -11.26
N ASP A 30 -0.84 6.73 -11.28
CA ASP A 30 -1.26 5.46 -10.67
C ASP A 30 -1.43 5.60 -9.15
N ILE A 31 -2.24 4.73 -8.55
CA ILE A 31 -2.44 4.66 -7.10
C ILE A 31 -1.69 3.47 -6.54
N ILE A 32 -0.79 3.72 -5.60
CA ILE A 32 -0.03 2.67 -4.89
C ILE A 32 -0.50 2.59 -3.43
N ILE A 33 -0.93 1.40 -3.03
CA ILE A 33 -1.42 1.10 -1.68
C ILE A 33 -0.36 0.29 -0.91
N GLY A 34 0.22 0.88 0.13
CA GLY A 34 1.12 0.20 1.05
C GLY A 34 0.38 -0.32 2.28
N ILE A 35 0.74 -1.52 2.76
CA ILE A 35 0.15 -2.10 3.98
C ILE A 35 1.28 -2.45 4.94
N SER A 36 1.26 -1.90 6.15
CA SER A 36 2.24 -2.20 7.20
C SER A 36 1.63 -1.98 8.57
N THR A 37 1.48 -3.04 9.37
CA THR A 37 0.88 -2.92 10.71
C THR A 37 1.74 -2.10 11.68
N SER A 38 3.04 -1.97 11.43
CA SER A 38 3.97 -1.17 12.25
C SER A 38 4.33 0.18 11.63
N GLY A 39 4.00 0.40 10.35
CA GLY A 39 4.47 1.57 9.59
C GLY A 39 5.98 1.66 9.37
N ARG A 40 6.74 0.61 9.70
CA ARG A 40 8.22 0.58 9.68
C ARG A 40 8.80 -0.45 8.72
N SER A 41 7.95 -1.13 7.95
CA SER A 41 8.39 -2.13 6.96
C SER A 41 9.21 -1.44 5.86
N LYS A 42 10.53 -1.61 5.89
CA LYS A 42 11.45 -0.97 4.94
C LYS A 42 11.10 -1.23 3.48
N ASN A 43 10.66 -2.44 3.15
CA ASN A 43 10.25 -2.78 1.79
C ASN A 43 9.03 -2.03 1.29
N VAL A 44 8.07 -1.76 2.18
CA VAL A 44 6.90 -0.93 1.88
C VAL A 44 7.32 0.54 1.81
N LEU A 45 8.15 1.00 2.75
CA LEU A 45 8.68 2.37 2.77
C LEU A 45 9.40 2.72 1.46
N LEU A 46 10.36 1.90 1.03
CA LEU A 46 11.12 2.13 -0.19
C LEU A 46 10.23 2.12 -1.45
N ALA A 47 9.25 1.22 -1.50
CA ALA A 47 8.29 1.18 -2.61
C ALA A 47 7.42 2.44 -2.70
N LEU A 48 6.92 2.93 -1.56
CA LEU A 48 6.11 4.15 -1.51
C LEU A 48 6.93 5.41 -1.80
N GLN A 49 8.20 5.44 -1.40
CA GLN A 49 9.12 6.52 -1.79
C GLN A 49 9.30 6.55 -3.30
N GLU A 50 9.50 5.40 -3.93
CA GLU A 50 9.68 5.30 -5.38
C GLU A 50 8.40 5.65 -6.15
N ALA A 51 7.25 5.17 -5.68
CA ALA A 51 5.94 5.55 -6.24
C ALA A 51 5.75 7.07 -6.24
N ARG A 52 6.13 7.74 -5.14
CA ARG A 52 6.06 9.20 -5.04
C ARG A 52 7.00 9.90 -6.02
N LYS A 53 8.21 9.38 -6.25
CA LYS A 53 9.15 9.94 -7.24
C LYS A 53 8.61 9.85 -8.67
N ILE A 54 7.94 8.73 -9.00
CA ILE A 54 7.31 8.52 -10.31
C ILE A 54 6.10 9.46 -10.52
N GLY A 55 5.51 9.99 -9.44
CA GLY A 55 4.32 10.84 -9.49
C GLY A 55 3.03 10.05 -9.31
N CYS A 56 3.09 8.88 -8.68
CA CYS A 56 1.91 8.14 -8.25
C CYS A 56 1.27 8.80 -7.02
N VAL A 57 -0.03 8.57 -6.83
CA VAL A 57 -0.72 8.85 -5.58
C VAL A 57 -0.44 7.71 -4.60
N THR A 58 0.01 8.05 -3.40
CA THR A 58 0.41 7.07 -2.38
C THR A 58 -0.58 7.03 -1.22
N PHE A 59 -1.09 5.84 -0.94
CA PHE A 59 -2.03 5.56 0.13
C PHE A 59 -1.45 4.46 1.02
N ALA A 60 -1.67 4.51 2.34
CA ALA A 60 -1.17 3.47 3.22
C ALA A 60 -2.14 3.07 4.33
N LEU A 61 -2.27 1.76 4.55
CA LEU A 61 -2.93 1.15 5.70
C LEU A 61 -1.89 0.81 6.76
N LEU A 62 -1.98 1.50 7.89
CA LEU A 62 -0.98 1.51 8.95
C LEU A 62 -1.62 1.17 10.30
N GLY A 63 -0.79 0.91 11.30
CA GLY A 63 -1.23 0.76 12.68
C GLY A 63 -0.24 1.38 13.66
N GLY A 64 -0.59 1.35 14.95
CA GLY A 64 0.17 2.01 16.00
C GLY A 64 0.26 3.52 15.77
N ASP A 65 1.48 4.04 15.70
CA ASP A 65 1.78 5.45 15.45
C ASP A 65 1.94 5.80 13.96
N GLY A 66 1.74 4.83 13.06
CA GLY A 66 1.93 5.00 11.62
C GLY A 66 3.38 4.92 11.14
N GLY A 67 4.35 4.88 12.06
CA GLY A 67 5.78 4.76 11.77
C GLY A 67 6.31 5.80 10.77
N ASP A 68 7.40 5.44 10.07
CA ASP A 68 8.06 6.32 9.11
C ASP A 68 7.22 6.50 7.83
N ILE A 69 6.36 5.52 7.50
CA ILE A 69 5.55 5.54 6.30
C ILE A 69 4.51 6.66 6.33
N ALA A 70 3.91 6.94 7.48
CA ALA A 70 2.86 7.96 7.60
C ALA A 70 3.31 9.35 7.16
N ALA A 71 4.59 9.69 7.34
CA ALA A 71 5.15 11.00 7.01
C ALA A 71 5.40 11.21 5.50
N ILE A 72 5.44 10.14 4.71
CA ILE A 72 5.86 10.23 3.30
C ILE A 72 4.73 10.03 2.29
N VAL A 73 3.59 9.46 2.72
CA VAL A 73 2.45 9.16 1.84
C VAL A 73 1.44 10.29 1.77
N ASN A 74 0.62 10.32 0.72
CA ASN A 74 -0.44 11.32 0.59
C ASN A 74 -1.59 11.05 1.57
N TYR A 75 -1.95 9.78 1.76
CA TYR A 75 -3.12 9.38 2.55
C TYR A 75 -2.77 8.24 3.51
N PRO A 76 -2.35 8.55 4.74
CA PRO A 76 -2.14 7.54 5.78
C PRO A 76 -3.45 7.25 6.53
N ILE A 77 -3.89 5.99 6.53
CA ILE A 77 -4.94 5.49 7.44
C ILE A 77 -4.27 4.70 8.55
N ILE A 78 -4.35 5.20 9.78
CA ILE A 78 -3.68 4.61 10.94
C ILE A 78 -4.75 4.01 11.86
N VAL A 79 -4.66 2.70 12.10
CA VAL A 79 -5.47 2.00 13.09
C VAL A 79 -4.82 2.20 14.47
N ASP A 80 -5.51 2.91 15.36
CA ASP A 80 -5.01 3.31 16.70
C ASP A 80 -5.03 2.14 17.69
N THR A 81 -4.16 1.16 17.45
CA THR A 81 -3.86 0.05 18.35
C THR A 81 -2.49 -0.51 18.02
N GLN A 82 -1.85 -1.14 19.01
CA GLN A 82 -0.57 -1.84 18.84
C GLN A 82 -0.75 -3.35 18.61
N GLU A 83 -1.98 -3.84 18.68
CA GLU A 83 -2.27 -5.27 18.48
C GLU A 83 -2.32 -5.62 17.00
N THR A 84 -1.23 -6.19 16.48
CA THR A 84 -1.13 -6.65 15.07
C THR A 84 -2.37 -7.39 14.55
N PRO A 85 -3.00 -8.34 15.28
CA PRO A 85 -4.22 -9.00 14.80
C PRO A 85 -5.39 -8.02 14.61
N ARG A 86 -5.59 -7.08 15.54
CA ARG A 86 -6.66 -6.06 15.45
C ARG A 86 -6.41 -5.10 14.28
N ILE A 87 -5.14 -4.74 14.05
CA ILE A 87 -4.75 -3.91 12.91
C ILE A 87 -5.06 -4.63 11.60
N GLN A 88 -4.71 -5.92 11.49
CA GLN A 88 -4.98 -6.72 10.28
C GLN A 88 -6.48 -6.90 10.02
N GLU A 89 -7.27 -7.17 11.06
CA GLU A 89 -8.74 -7.23 10.95
C GLU A 89 -9.31 -5.91 10.41
N ALA A 90 -8.88 -4.78 10.99
CA ALA A 90 -9.30 -3.46 10.53
C ALA A 90 -8.86 -3.17 9.09
N HIS A 91 -7.63 -3.53 8.70
CA HIS A 91 -7.14 -3.38 7.33
C HIS A 91 -8.00 -4.15 6.33
N ILE A 92 -8.38 -5.40 6.63
CA ILE A 92 -9.26 -6.19 5.75
C ILE A 92 -10.64 -5.53 5.64
N THR A 93 -11.21 -5.04 6.75
CA THR A 93 -12.48 -4.31 6.73
C THR A 93 -12.40 -3.05 5.88
N ILE A 94 -11.33 -2.26 6.00
CA ILE A 94 -11.11 -1.06 5.20
C ILE A 94 -11.01 -1.41 3.71
N ILE A 95 -10.30 -2.48 3.36
CA ILE A 95 -10.19 -2.95 1.97
C ILE A 95 -11.57 -3.32 1.41
N HIS A 96 -12.40 -4.04 2.18
CA HIS A 96 -13.77 -4.36 1.73
C HIS A 96 -14.64 -3.12 1.51
N ILE A 97 -14.55 -2.13 2.40
CA ILE A 97 -15.27 -0.85 2.24
C ILE A 97 -14.77 -0.12 0.98
N LEU A 98 -13.46 -0.09 0.74
CA LEU A 98 -12.91 0.53 -0.48
C LEU A 98 -13.43 -0.16 -1.74
N CYS A 99 -13.46 -1.49 -1.77
CA CYS A 99 -14.04 -2.24 -2.88
C CYS A 99 -15.51 -1.87 -3.10
N GLU A 100 -16.33 -1.88 -2.06
CA GLU A 100 -17.75 -1.52 -2.14
C GLU A 100 -17.96 -0.10 -2.69
N LEU A 101 -17.18 0.88 -2.21
CA LEU A 101 -17.26 2.26 -2.67
C LEU A 101 -16.82 2.43 -4.12
N ILE A 102 -15.75 1.74 -4.53
CA ILE A 102 -15.27 1.78 -5.92
C ILE A 102 -16.31 1.14 -6.85
N GLU A 103 -16.83 -0.02 -6.49
CA GLU A 103 -17.88 -0.71 -7.26
C GLU A 103 -19.12 0.16 -7.40
N GLY A 104 -19.58 0.79 -6.31
CA GLY A 104 -20.71 1.72 -6.33
C GLY A 104 -20.49 2.91 -7.26
N GLN A 105 -19.29 3.49 -7.30
CA GLN A 105 -18.96 4.58 -8.21
C GLN A 105 -18.87 4.12 -9.68
N MET A 106 -18.33 2.93 -9.94
CA MET A 106 -18.25 2.40 -11.30
C MET A 106 -19.65 2.10 -11.85
N LEU A 107 -20.54 1.49 -11.05
CA LEU A 107 -21.91 1.15 -11.44
C LEU A 107 -22.79 2.38 -11.68
N THR A 108 -22.61 3.43 -10.88
CA THR A 108 -23.33 4.71 -11.08
C THR A 108 -22.82 5.47 -12.30
N SER A 109 -21.55 5.30 -12.68
CA SER A 109 -20.95 5.91 -13.87
C SER A 109 -21.41 5.26 -15.17
N GLU A 110 -21.77 3.98 -15.16
CA GLU A 110 -22.28 3.25 -16.33
C GLU A 110 -23.78 3.49 -16.60
N SER A 111 -24.55 3.86 -15.57
CA SER A 111 -26.00 4.08 -15.68
C SER A 111 -26.40 5.45 -16.25
N GLY A 112 -25.42 6.27 -16.64
CA GLY A 112 -25.60 7.62 -17.20
C GLY A 112 -25.38 7.73 -18.71
N LYS A 113 -25.41 6.62 -19.47
CA LYS A 113 -25.36 6.60 -20.94
C LYS A 113 -26.68 6.20 -21.56
#